data_AF-A0A4R7ZB86-F1
#
_entry.id   AF-A0A4R7ZB86-F1
#
_cell.length_a   1.000
_cell.length_b   1.000
_cell.length_c   1.000
_cell.angle_alpha   90.00
_cell.angle_beta   90.00
_cell.angle_gamma   90.00
#
_symmetry.space_group_name_H-M   'P 1'
#
loop_
_entity.id
_entity.type
_entity.pdbx_description
1 polymer ?
#
loop_
_entity_poly.entity_id
_entity_poly.type
_entity_poly.pdbx_seq_one_letter_code
_entity_poly.pdbx_strand_id
1 'polypeptide(L)'
;MDYMTQSRFSDPGVHAQLFDALPDDLPGIGAVVRNLLIHYRGGGIEFTGERLAEIDHRWVAAMLTTDQKRNGTALAVPREPVDRIVGCCRDYTLMFVSALRHKGIPARSRIGFADYFAAGYNHDHVVAEYWNGDRWVMIDAQLDPAEDRPFDVQDLPRGPFRSAAEVWLGIRAGELDPDVFGVDPGTPIGGAWFVRNYVHLQLAHLNGDELLLWDNWGAMSASLDDADVDLTDQIARLMVASDNGDETATKEVNDLYRTNPDLTFASRSYITSPTGAPFAWIEV
;
A
#
# COMPACT_ATOMS: atom_id res chain seq x y z
N MET A 1 -15.16 7.80 -0.56
CA MET A 1 -14.83 7.35 -1.93
C MET A 1 -15.74 6.17 -2.25
N ASP A 2 -16.19 6.02 -3.50
CA ASP A 2 -16.75 4.74 -3.94
C ASP A 2 -15.59 3.78 -4.21
N TYR A 3 -15.42 2.79 -3.32
CA TYR A 3 -14.31 1.85 -3.39
C TYR A 3 -14.49 0.75 -4.45
N MET A 4 -15.62 0.74 -5.18
CA MET A 4 -15.80 -0.11 -6.36
C MET A 4 -15.18 0.52 -7.63
N THR A 5 -15.09 1.85 -7.68
CA THR A 5 -14.59 2.59 -8.84
C THR A 5 -13.07 2.62 -8.87
N GLN A 6 -12.47 2.42 -10.06
CA GLN A 6 -11.03 2.55 -10.24
C GLN A 6 -10.54 3.98 -9.95
N SER A 7 -9.42 4.09 -9.24
CA SER A 7 -8.67 5.34 -9.13
C SER A 7 -7.78 5.53 -10.36
N ARG A 8 -7.12 6.68 -10.51
CA ARG A 8 -6.09 6.85 -11.55
C ARG A 8 -4.94 5.84 -11.42
N PHE A 9 -4.67 5.33 -10.21
CA PHE A 9 -3.59 4.39 -9.93
C PHE A 9 -4.02 2.94 -10.20
N SER A 10 -5.26 2.60 -9.83
CA SER A 10 -5.78 1.25 -9.98
C SER A 10 -6.40 0.99 -11.36
N ASP A 11 -6.67 2.00 -12.18
CA ASP A 11 -7.20 1.80 -13.54
C ASP A 11 -6.22 0.96 -14.40
N PRO A 12 -6.64 -0.22 -14.90
CA PRO A 12 -5.82 -1.03 -15.81
C PRO A 12 -5.70 -0.42 -17.22
N GLY A 13 -6.49 0.60 -17.53
CA GLY A 13 -6.48 1.31 -18.81
C GLY A 13 -6.75 0.37 -19.98
N VAL A 14 -5.89 0.42 -20.99
CA VAL A 14 -6.00 -0.41 -22.21
C VAL A 14 -5.92 -1.92 -21.93
N HIS A 15 -5.47 -2.32 -20.73
CA HIS A 15 -5.31 -3.71 -20.32
C HIS A 15 -6.49 -4.27 -19.55
N ALA A 16 -7.60 -3.52 -19.40
CA ALA A 16 -8.77 -3.94 -18.62
C ALA A 16 -9.27 -5.36 -18.97
N GLN A 17 -9.29 -5.71 -20.25
CA GLN A 17 -9.73 -7.03 -20.73
C GLN A 17 -8.90 -8.21 -20.19
N LEU A 18 -7.67 -7.98 -19.71
CA LEU A 18 -6.86 -9.02 -19.09
C LEU A 18 -7.47 -9.52 -17.77
N PHE A 19 -8.28 -8.69 -17.12
CA PHE A 19 -8.96 -9.05 -15.87
C PHE A 19 -10.22 -9.89 -16.07
N ASP A 20 -10.80 -9.91 -17.27
CA ASP A 20 -12.00 -10.71 -17.58
C ASP A 20 -11.74 -12.22 -17.43
N ALA A 21 -10.49 -12.64 -17.64
CA ALA A 21 -10.06 -14.04 -17.53
C ALA A 21 -9.54 -14.42 -16.13
N LEU A 22 -9.57 -13.51 -15.15
CA LEU A 22 -9.16 -13.83 -13.79
C LEU A 22 -10.18 -14.76 -13.10
N PRO A 23 -9.72 -15.63 -12.17
CA PRO A 23 -10.61 -16.41 -11.31
C PRO A 23 -11.64 -15.53 -10.61
N ASP A 24 -12.80 -16.10 -10.29
CA ASP A 24 -13.88 -15.38 -9.59
C ASP A 24 -13.78 -15.47 -8.07
N ASP A 25 -12.85 -16.26 -7.54
CA ASP A 25 -12.56 -16.39 -6.12
C ASP A 25 -11.31 -15.61 -5.70
N LEU A 26 -11.32 -15.10 -4.46
CA LEU A 26 -10.23 -14.29 -3.90
C LEU A 26 -8.89 -15.04 -3.82
N PRO A 27 -8.83 -16.33 -3.39
CA PRO A 27 -7.59 -17.10 -3.45
C PRO A 27 -6.99 -17.16 -4.85
N GLY A 28 -7.81 -17.41 -5.87
CA GLY A 28 -7.39 -17.45 -7.26
C GLY A 28 -6.86 -16.11 -7.76
N ILE A 29 -7.55 -15.00 -7.47
CA ILE A 29 -7.08 -13.65 -7.82
C ILE A 29 -5.74 -13.36 -7.13
N GLY A 30 -5.61 -13.65 -5.83
CA GLY A 30 -4.37 -13.48 -5.09
C GLY A 30 -3.22 -14.30 -5.69
N ALA A 31 -3.48 -15.54 -6.09
CA ALA A 31 -2.47 -16.39 -6.75
C ALA A 31 -1.98 -15.78 -8.08
N VAL A 32 -2.88 -15.18 -8.86
CA VAL A 32 -2.49 -14.47 -10.08
C VAL A 32 -1.63 -13.25 -9.76
N VAL A 33 -1.99 -12.46 -8.74
CA VAL A 33 -1.19 -11.31 -8.30
C VAL A 33 0.22 -11.75 -7.87
N ARG A 34 0.35 -12.80 -7.06
CA ARG A 34 1.67 -13.34 -6.64
C ARG A 34 2.48 -13.92 -7.79
N ASN A 35 1.80 -14.41 -8.82
CA ASN A 35 2.44 -14.86 -10.04
C ASN A 35 3.00 -13.70 -10.87
N LEU A 36 2.38 -12.51 -10.83
CA LEU A 36 2.78 -11.34 -11.62
C LEU A 36 3.95 -10.55 -11.04
N LEU A 37 4.06 -10.51 -9.71
CA LEU A 37 4.94 -9.60 -8.99
C LEU A 37 6.03 -10.34 -8.21
N ILE A 38 7.14 -9.66 -7.95
CA ILE A 38 8.20 -10.10 -7.05
C ILE A 38 8.67 -8.93 -6.19
N HIS A 39 8.79 -9.16 -4.88
CA HIS A 39 9.17 -8.08 -3.96
C HIS A 39 10.67 -7.75 -4.10
N TYR A 40 11.03 -6.50 -4.33
CA TYR A 40 12.41 -6.08 -4.62
C TYR A 40 13.41 -6.38 -3.47
N ARG A 41 12.95 -6.35 -2.22
CA ARG A 41 13.70 -6.83 -1.03
C ARG A 41 13.44 -8.29 -0.66
N GLY A 42 12.17 -8.65 -0.44
CA GLY A 42 11.77 -9.97 0.08
C GLY A 42 11.68 -11.10 -0.95
N GLY A 43 11.87 -10.82 -2.25
CA GLY A 43 11.68 -11.79 -3.33
C GLY A 43 12.84 -12.77 -3.55
N GLY A 44 13.97 -12.60 -2.85
CA GLY A 44 15.12 -13.49 -2.94
C GLY A 44 15.94 -13.39 -4.23
N ILE A 45 15.68 -12.39 -5.07
CA ILE A 45 16.39 -12.14 -6.33
C ILE A 45 16.85 -10.69 -6.35
N GLU A 46 18.15 -10.47 -6.59
CA GLU A 46 18.72 -9.15 -6.79
C GLU A 46 18.50 -8.70 -8.25
N PHE A 47 17.73 -7.62 -8.42
CA PHE A 47 17.49 -7.00 -9.72
C PHE A 47 18.41 -5.79 -9.94
N THR A 48 18.85 -5.57 -11.18
CA THR A 48 19.78 -4.51 -11.55
C THR A 48 19.44 -3.87 -12.90
N GLY A 49 20.09 -2.76 -13.24
CA GLY A 49 19.93 -2.10 -14.54
C GLY A 49 18.52 -1.55 -14.74
N GLU A 50 17.97 -1.69 -15.95
CA GLU A 50 16.66 -1.17 -16.32
C GLU A 50 15.51 -1.74 -15.46
N ARG A 51 15.71 -2.93 -14.85
CA ARG A 51 14.73 -3.57 -13.97
C ARG A 51 14.42 -2.74 -12.72
N LEU A 52 15.36 -1.91 -12.27
CA LEU A 52 15.14 -1.06 -11.10
C LEU A 52 14.04 -0.02 -11.34
N ALA A 53 13.83 0.42 -12.58
CA ALA A 53 12.79 1.39 -12.91
C ALA A 53 11.36 0.83 -12.72
N GLU A 54 11.20 -0.50 -12.66
CA GLU A 54 9.91 -1.15 -12.36
C GLU A 54 9.44 -0.86 -10.93
N ILE A 55 10.37 -0.67 -9.99
CA ILE A 55 10.08 -0.37 -8.60
C ILE A 55 9.25 0.92 -8.50
N ASP A 56 9.50 1.89 -9.38
CA ASP A 56 8.79 3.18 -9.46
C ASP A 56 7.49 3.15 -10.29
N HIS A 57 6.94 1.96 -10.61
CA HIS A 57 5.64 1.87 -11.28
C HIS A 57 4.51 2.37 -10.38
N ARG A 58 3.89 3.50 -10.75
CA ARG A 58 2.75 4.07 -10.01
C ARG A 58 1.41 3.44 -10.37
N TRP A 59 1.24 3.04 -11.63
CA TRP A 59 -0.08 2.72 -12.19
C TRP A 59 -0.18 1.23 -12.53
N VAL A 60 -1.35 0.63 -12.27
CA VAL A 60 -1.66 -0.74 -12.71
C VAL A 60 -1.48 -0.90 -14.21
N ALA A 61 -1.94 0.07 -15.01
CA ALA A 61 -1.72 0.06 -16.45
C ALA A 61 -0.22 -0.01 -16.84
N ALA A 62 0.67 0.64 -16.08
CA ALA A 62 2.11 0.59 -16.33
C ALA A 62 2.68 -0.80 -15.96
N MET A 63 2.29 -1.34 -14.80
CA MET A 63 2.65 -2.70 -14.39
C MET A 63 2.21 -3.74 -15.43
N LEU A 64 0.94 -3.71 -15.85
CA LEU A 64 0.39 -4.62 -16.87
C LEU A 64 1.09 -4.43 -18.22
N THR A 65 1.44 -3.20 -18.61
CA THR A 65 2.24 -2.95 -19.82
C THR A 65 3.61 -3.63 -19.73
N THR A 66 4.28 -3.55 -18.58
CA THR A 66 5.57 -4.21 -18.36
C THR A 66 5.45 -5.73 -18.44
N ASP A 67 4.47 -6.33 -17.76
CA ASP A 67 4.22 -7.79 -17.85
C ASP A 67 3.92 -8.22 -19.29
N GLN A 68 3.01 -7.53 -19.99
CA GLN A 68 2.59 -7.93 -21.32
C GLN A 68 3.67 -7.75 -22.39
N LYS A 69 4.56 -6.75 -22.23
CA LYS A 69 5.74 -6.62 -23.11
C LYS A 69 6.74 -7.75 -22.95
N ARG A 70 6.87 -8.30 -21.74
CA ARG A 70 7.82 -9.36 -21.43
C ARG A 70 7.26 -10.75 -21.73
N ASN A 71 6.06 -11.01 -21.24
CA ASN A 71 5.46 -12.35 -21.22
C ASN A 71 4.42 -12.53 -22.34
N GLY A 72 3.57 -11.53 -22.59
CA GLY A 72 2.59 -11.54 -23.67
C GLY A 72 1.51 -12.63 -23.57
N THR A 73 1.33 -13.23 -22.38
CA THR A 73 0.37 -14.30 -22.11
C THR A 73 -0.69 -13.85 -21.10
N ALA A 74 -1.76 -14.65 -20.95
CA ALA A 74 -2.79 -14.43 -19.94
C ALA A 74 -2.20 -14.35 -18.53
N LEU A 75 -2.85 -13.58 -17.65
CA LEU A 75 -2.36 -13.29 -16.29
C LEU A 75 -2.23 -14.54 -15.40
N ALA A 76 -3.04 -15.58 -15.66
CA ALA A 76 -2.96 -16.84 -14.89
C ALA A 76 -1.84 -17.80 -15.34
N VAL A 77 -1.17 -17.55 -16.48
CA VAL A 77 -0.06 -18.42 -16.94
C VAL A 77 1.15 -18.23 -16.02
N PRO A 78 1.78 -19.29 -15.49
CA PRO A 78 2.91 -19.15 -14.58
C PRO A 78 4.07 -18.31 -15.15
N ARG A 79 4.65 -17.45 -14.31
CA ARG A 79 5.86 -16.67 -14.61
C ARG A 79 7.01 -17.17 -13.76
N GLU A 80 8.16 -17.36 -14.39
CA GLU A 80 9.41 -17.55 -13.66
C GLU A 80 9.67 -16.34 -12.74
N PRO A 81 10.17 -16.54 -11.51
CA PRO A 81 10.39 -15.43 -10.57
C PRO A 81 11.22 -14.27 -11.14
N VAL A 82 12.20 -14.56 -12.00
CA VAL A 82 13.04 -13.56 -12.68
C VAL A 82 12.25 -12.73 -13.70
N ASP A 83 11.17 -13.26 -14.25
CA ASP A 83 10.33 -12.61 -15.27
C ASP A 83 9.16 -11.82 -14.68
N ARG A 84 8.94 -11.89 -13.36
CA ARG A 84 7.91 -11.11 -12.67
C ARG A 84 8.27 -9.62 -12.62
N ILE A 85 7.26 -8.76 -12.49
CA ILE A 85 7.46 -7.31 -12.32
C ILE A 85 8.09 -7.06 -10.95
N VAL A 86 9.18 -6.29 -10.91
CA VAL A 86 9.79 -5.89 -9.64
C VAL A 86 8.93 -4.82 -8.99
N GLY A 87 8.45 -5.09 -7.77
CA GLY A 87 7.63 -4.15 -6.99
C GLY A 87 7.75 -4.43 -5.50
N CYS A 88 6.81 -3.96 -4.70
CA CYS A 88 6.74 -4.12 -3.26
C CYS A 88 5.31 -4.42 -2.78
N CYS A 89 5.10 -4.52 -1.46
CA CYS A 89 3.77 -4.79 -0.86
C CYS A 89 2.64 -3.91 -1.40
N ARG A 90 2.91 -2.64 -1.66
CA ARG A 90 1.97 -1.70 -2.29
C ARG A 90 1.49 -2.21 -3.64
N ASP A 91 2.38 -2.76 -4.47
CA ASP A 91 2.07 -3.15 -5.85
C ASP A 91 1.23 -4.43 -5.91
N TYR A 92 1.52 -5.38 -5.01
CA TYR A 92 0.65 -6.55 -4.80
C TYR A 92 -0.76 -6.11 -4.40
N THR A 93 -0.83 -5.23 -3.39
CA THR A 93 -2.11 -4.71 -2.92
C THR A 93 -2.85 -3.93 -4.02
N LEU A 94 -2.18 -3.05 -4.75
CA LEU A 94 -2.80 -2.23 -5.79
C LEU A 94 -3.32 -3.09 -6.96
N MET A 95 -2.54 -4.07 -7.41
CA MET A 95 -2.96 -5.00 -8.46
C MET A 95 -4.17 -5.83 -8.01
N PHE A 96 -4.18 -6.29 -6.76
CA PHE A 96 -5.31 -7.02 -6.18
C PHE A 96 -6.58 -6.14 -6.08
N VAL A 97 -6.45 -4.94 -5.52
CA VAL A 97 -7.54 -3.95 -5.43
C VAL A 97 -8.12 -3.64 -6.80
N SER A 98 -7.26 -3.44 -7.81
CA SER A 98 -7.69 -3.20 -9.19
C SER A 98 -8.49 -4.35 -9.78
N ALA A 99 -8.04 -5.60 -9.58
CA ALA A 99 -8.76 -6.78 -10.02
C ALA A 99 -10.14 -6.93 -9.35
N LEU A 100 -10.24 -6.64 -8.05
CA LEU A 100 -11.51 -6.68 -7.32
C LEU A 100 -12.48 -5.60 -7.80
N ARG A 101 -12.00 -4.36 -7.97
CA ARG A 101 -12.80 -3.24 -8.52
C ARG A 101 -13.31 -3.56 -9.93
N HIS A 102 -12.49 -4.20 -10.77
CA HIS A 102 -12.91 -4.68 -12.10
C HIS A 102 -14.08 -5.67 -12.04
N LYS A 103 -14.11 -6.53 -11.02
CA LYS A 103 -15.20 -7.47 -10.76
C LYS A 103 -16.37 -6.86 -9.96
N GLY A 104 -16.37 -5.56 -9.71
CA GLY A 104 -17.42 -4.87 -8.97
C GLY A 104 -17.41 -5.14 -7.46
N ILE A 105 -16.27 -5.55 -6.90
CA ILE A 105 -16.10 -5.75 -5.45
C ILE A 105 -15.45 -4.48 -4.88
N PRO A 106 -16.09 -3.78 -3.92
CA PRO A 106 -15.47 -2.64 -3.26
C PRO A 106 -14.17 -3.06 -2.56
N ALA A 107 -13.07 -2.40 -2.92
CA ALA A 107 -11.75 -2.69 -2.38
C ALA A 107 -10.92 -1.41 -2.19
N ARG A 108 -10.06 -1.40 -1.17
CA ARG A 108 -9.16 -0.29 -0.84
C ARG A 108 -7.84 -0.81 -0.32
N SER A 109 -6.79 0.00 -0.44
CA SER A 109 -5.51 -0.30 0.20
C SER A 109 -5.45 0.27 1.60
N ARG A 110 -4.69 -0.38 2.48
CA ARG A 110 -4.45 0.03 3.86
C ARG A 110 -2.95 0.09 4.13
N ILE A 111 -2.51 1.26 4.57
CA ILE A 111 -1.11 1.53 4.97
C ILE A 111 -0.95 1.27 6.47
N GLY A 112 0.14 0.61 6.84
CA GLY A 112 0.42 0.30 8.23
C GLY A 112 1.70 -0.48 8.40
N PHE A 113 1.72 -1.31 9.44
CA PHE A 113 2.89 -2.05 9.87
C PHE A 113 2.54 -3.49 10.24
N ALA A 114 3.39 -4.43 9.83
CA ALA A 114 3.23 -5.87 9.99
C ALA A 114 4.31 -6.45 10.92
N ASP A 115 3.89 -7.22 11.94
CA ASP A 115 4.79 -7.84 12.93
C ASP A 115 5.18 -9.31 12.59
N TYR A 116 4.72 -9.81 11.45
CA TYR A 116 4.81 -11.22 11.06
C TYR A 116 5.92 -11.55 10.05
N PHE A 117 6.81 -10.60 9.78
CA PHE A 117 7.99 -10.80 8.93
C PHE A 117 9.27 -11.04 9.74
N ALA A 118 9.45 -10.34 10.86
CA ALA A 118 10.60 -10.50 11.75
C ALA A 118 10.18 -10.31 13.21
N ALA A 119 10.59 -11.23 14.08
CA ALA A 119 10.26 -11.16 15.49
C ALA A 119 10.83 -9.89 16.14
N GLY A 120 9.96 -9.14 16.84
CA GLY A 120 10.35 -7.91 17.54
C GLY A 120 10.48 -6.68 16.66
N TYR A 121 10.09 -6.75 15.38
CA TYR A 121 10.09 -5.60 14.48
C TYR A 121 8.79 -5.53 13.67
N ASN A 122 8.34 -4.31 13.39
CA ASN A 122 7.11 -4.05 12.66
C ASN A 122 7.49 -3.41 11.33
N HIS A 123 7.45 -4.21 10.26
CA HIS A 123 7.80 -3.74 8.92
C HIS A 123 6.70 -2.84 8.37
N ASP A 124 7.10 -1.76 7.71
CA ASP A 124 6.19 -0.99 6.88
C ASP A 124 5.51 -1.92 5.86
N HIS A 125 4.20 -1.80 5.72
CA HIS A 125 3.46 -2.73 4.88
C HIS A 125 2.16 -2.15 4.34
N VAL A 126 1.71 -2.73 3.23
CA VAL A 126 0.45 -2.38 2.59
C VAL A 126 -0.35 -3.65 2.32
N VAL A 127 -1.59 -3.66 2.83
CA VAL A 127 -2.54 -4.76 2.64
C VAL A 127 -3.81 -4.24 1.95
N ALA A 128 -4.63 -5.14 1.40
CA ALA A 128 -5.93 -4.77 0.87
C ALA A 128 -7.03 -4.97 1.92
N GLU A 129 -8.09 -4.17 1.81
CA GLU A 129 -9.38 -4.44 2.43
C GLU A 129 -10.44 -4.54 1.34
N TYR A 130 -11.33 -5.52 1.43
CA TYR A 130 -12.48 -5.64 0.52
C TYR A 130 -13.78 -5.81 1.29
N TRP A 131 -14.90 -5.38 0.70
CA TRP A 131 -16.22 -5.58 1.26
C TRP A 131 -16.77 -6.94 0.86
N ASN A 132 -16.99 -7.83 1.82
CA ASN A 132 -17.51 -9.18 1.55
C ASN A 132 -19.05 -9.27 1.50
N GLY A 133 -19.76 -8.14 1.62
CA GLY A 133 -21.22 -8.07 1.73
C GLY A 133 -21.73 -7.77 3.15
N ASP A 134 -20.90 -7.99 4.17
CA ASP A 134 -21.24 -7.83 5.59
C ASP A 134 -20.23 -6.94 6.33
N ARG A 135 -18.93 -7.12 6.07
CA ARG A 135 -17.85 -6.34 6.67
C ARG A 135 -16.68 -6.11 5.71
N TRP A 136 -15.81 -5.18 6.10
CA TRP A 136 -14.47 -5.10 5.53
C TRP A 136 -13.62 -6.27 6.03
N VAL A 137 -12.99 -6.97 5.10
CA VAL A 137 -12.05 -8.07 5.34
C VAL A 137 -10.68 -7.61 4.89
N MET A 138 -9.70 -7.73 5.79
CA MET A 138 -8.31 -7.39 5.50
C MET A 138 -7.58 -8.62 4.96
N ILE A 139 -6.84 -8.46 3.87
CA ILE A 139 -6.11 -9.53 3.19
C ILE A 139 -4.72 -9.04 2.78
N ASP A 140 -3.70 -9.85 3.05
CA ASP A 140 -2.38 -9.67 2.48
C ASP A 140 -2.25 -10.47 1.18
N ALA A 141 -2.38 -9.79 0.04
CA ALA A 141 -2.27 -10.41 -1.27
C ALA A 141 -0.84 -10.83 -1.64
N GLN A 142 0.18 -10.34 -0.91
CA GLN A 142 1.58 -10.70 -1.14
C GLN A 142 1.89 -12.11 -0.62
N LEU A 143 1.28 -12.50 0.50
CA LEU A 143 1.55 -13.79 1.14
C LEU A 143 0.79 -14.94 0.49
N ASP A 144 1.43 -16.11 0.43
CA ASP A 144 0.77 -17.33 0.01
C ASP A 144 -0.01 -17.94 1.19
N PRO A 145 -1.34 -18.10 1.11
CA PRO A 145 -2.13 -18.73 2.17
C PRO A 145 -1.75 -20.20 2.44
N ALA A 146 -0.98 -20.83 1.56
CA ALA A 146 -0.44 -22.17 1.80
C ALA A 146 0.77 -22.19 2.75
N GLU A 147 1.38 -21.05 3.05
CA GLU A 147 2.46 -20.96 4.05
C GLU A 147 1.91 -21.20 5.46
N ASP A 148 2.65 -21.97 6.26
CA ASP A 148 2.28 -22.24 7.66
C ASP A 148 2.42 -20.98 8.51
N ARG A 149 1.28 -20.40 8.87
CA ARG A 149 1.18 -19.18 9.69
C ARG A 149 0.10 -19.36 10.76
N PRO A 150 0.25 -18.71 11.93
CA PRO A 150 -0.73 -18.83 13.01
C PRO A 150 -2.02 -18.03 12.77
N PHE A 151 -2.21 -17.44 11.59
CA PHE A 151 -3.37 -16.64 11.21
C PHE A 151 -3.64 -16.79 9.70
N ASP A 152 -4.88 -16.49 9.30
CA ASP A 152 -5.30 -16.50 7.89
C ASP A 152 -4.89 -15.18 7.22
N VAL A 153 -4.05 -15.25 6.19
CA VAL A 153 -3.64 -14.06 5.42
C VAL A 153 -4.77 -13.52 4.54
N GLN A 154 -5.82 -14.31 4.31
CA GLN A 154 -6.99 -13.94 3.50
C GLN A 154 -8.12 -13.27 4.31
N ASP A 155 -8.05 -13.37 5.63
CA ASP A 155 -8.94 -12.72 6.60
C ASP A 155 -8.12 -12.40 7.86
N LEU A 156 -7.24 -11.42 7.73
CA LEU A 156 -6.29 -11.07 8.78
C LEU A 156 -7.03 -10.69 10.08
N PRO A 157 -6.70 -11.33 11.22
CA PRO A 157 -7.24 -10.92 12.49
C PRO A 157 -6.65 -9.56 12.90
N ARG A 158 -7.27 -8.92 13.88
CA ARG A 158 -6.66 -7.74 14.54
C ARG A 158 -5.36 -8.15 15.22
N GLY A 159 -4.31 -7.33 15.09
CA GLY A 159 -3.03 -7.53 15.78
C GLY A 159 -1.85 -7.62 14.82
N PRO A 160 -1.74 -8.69 14.00
CA PRO A 160 -0.57 -8.91 13.15
C PRO A 160 -0.24 -7.75 12.20
N PHE A 161 -1.28 -7.06 11.74
CA PHE A 161 -1.17 -5.79 11.04
C PHE A 161 -1.87 -4.69 11.85
N ARG A 162 -1.23 -3.53 11.95
CA ARG A 162 -1.80 -2.31 12.55
C ARG A 162 -1.70 -1.17 11.56
N SER A 163 -2.78 -0.39 11.42
CA SER A 163 -2.77 0.79 10.54
C SER A 163 -1.77 1.85 11.01
N ALA A 164 -1.28 2.68 10.11
CA ALA A 164 -0.34 3.74 10.46
C ALA A 164 -0.93 4.72 11.49
N ALA A 165 -2.24 5.01 11.39
CA ALA A 165 -2.97 5.83 12.34
C ALA A 165 -2.98 5.23 13.76
N GLU A 166 -3.24 3.92 13.90
CA GLU A 166 -3.20 3.24 15.21
C GLU A 166 -1.79 3.25 15.80
N VAL A 167 -0.77 2.95 14.99
CA VAL A 167 0.63 2.95 15.44
C VAL A 167 1.04 4.35 15.88
N TRP A 168 0.70 5.38 15.10
CA TRP A 168 0.98 6.77 15.47
C TRP A 168 0.37 7.14 16.81
N LEU A 169 -0.91 6.88 17.01
CA LEU A 169 -1.58 7.18 18.29
C LEU A 169 -0.97 6.40 19.47
N GLY A 170 -0.58 5.13 19.27
CA GLY A 170 0.11 4.35 20.29
C GLY A 170 1.50 4.92 20.66
N ILE A 171 2.27 5.40 19.67
CA ILE A 171 3.54 6.10 19.92
C ILE A 171 3.29 7.39 20.70
N ARG A 172 2.27 8.16 20.29
CA ARG A 172 1.90 9.43 20.92
C ARG A 172 1.39 9.25 22.36
N ALA A 173 0.79 8.12 22.68
CA ALA A 173 0.40 7.73 24.03
C ALA A 173 1.57 7.18 24.89
N GLY A 174 2.74 6.95 24.29
CA GLY A 174 3.89 6.31 24.96
C GLY A 174 3.71 4.80 25.16
N GLU A 175 2.77 4.18 24.44
CA GLU A 175 2.47 2.74 24.53
C GLU A 175 3.31 1.90 23.55
N LEU A 176 3.79 2.54 22.48
CA LEU A 176 4.61 1.91 21.44
C LEU A 176 5.96 2.61 21.33
N ASP A 177 7.02 1.80 21.23
CA ASP A 177 8.37 2.28 20.93
C ASP A 177 8.48 2.56 19.41
N PRO A 178 8.73 3.81 18.98
CA PRO A 178 8.88 4.11 17.55
C PRO A 178 10.04 3.36 16.89
N ASP A 179 11.09 2.98 17.63
CA ASP A 179 12.31 2.41 17.06
C ASP A 179 12.14 0.97 16.55
N VAL A 180 11.00 0.33 16.85
CA VAL A 180 10.64 -0.99 16.33
C VAL A 180 9.73 -0.95 15.09
N PHE A 181 9.59 0.22 14.45
CA PHE A 181 8.79 0.41 13.23
C PHE A 181 9.63 1.02 12.10
N GLY A 182 9.56 0.45 10.90
CA GLY A 182 10.27 0.97 9.72
C GLY A 182 10.40 -0.07 8.62
N VAL A 183 11.25 0.19 7.62
CA VAL A 183 11.34 -0.70 6.45
C VAL A 183 12.05 -2.04 6.76
N ASP A 184 13.05 -2.03 7.63
CA ASP A 184 13.85 -3.20 8.00
C ASP A 184 14.64 -2.93 9.30
N PRO A 185 14.99 -3.91 10.15
CA PRO A 185 15.86 -3.65 11.29
C PRO A 185 17.23 -3.09 10.88
N GLY A 186 17.70 -2.06 11.57
CA GLY A 186 19.05 -1.48 11.37
C GLY A 186 19.19 -0.51 10.19
N THR A 187 18.11 -0.23 9.47
CA THR A 187 18.04 0.89 8.50
C THR A 187 17.72 2.21 9.21
N PRO A 188 18.19 3.37 8.70
CA PRO A 188 17.74 4.67 9.21
C PRO A 188 16.32 5.05 8.80
N ILE A 189 15.65 4.23 7.97
CA ILE A 189 14.30 4.48 7.47
C ILE A 189 13.27 3.80 8.38
N GLY A 190 12.98 4.48 9.50
CA GLY A 190 12.07 4.01 10.55
C GLY A 190 11.90 5.07 11.63
N GLY A 191 11.21 4.73 12.71
CA GLY A 191 10.96 5.63 13.82
C GLY A 191 9.75 6.55 13.64
N ALA A 192 9.59 7.50 14.57
CA ALA A 192 8.37 8.28 14.70
C ALA A 192 8.08 9.21 13.49
N TRP A 193 9.12 9.81 12.89
CA TRP A 193 8.95 10.64 11.68
C TRP A 193 8.42 9.81 10.49
N PHE A 194 8.86 8.56 10.38
CA PHE A 194 8.46 7.64 9.33
C PHE A 194 7.01 7.18 9.53
N VAL A 195 6.66 6.76 10.75
CA VAL A 195 5.28 6.42 11.12
C VAL A 195 4.35 7.61 10.86
N ARG A 196 4.74 8.82 11.24
CA ARG A 196 3.98 10.05 10.94
C ARG A 196 3.68 10.14 9.45
N ASN A 197 4.69 10.06 8.58
CA ASN A 197 4.52 10.14 7.14
C ASN A 197 3.59 9.02 6.60
N TYR A 198 3.62 7.84 7.20
CA TYR A 198 2.72 6.74 6.85
C TYR A 198 1.26 7.03 7.21
N VAL A 199 0.97 7.89 8.20
CA VAL A 199 -0.41 8.39 8.46
C VAL A 199 -0.91 9.22 7.27
N HIS A 200 -0.05 10.05 6.67
CA HIS A 200 -0.40 10.87 5.49
C HIS A 200 -0.62 9.98 4.26
N LEU A 201 0.24 9.00 4.03
CA LEU A 201 0.06 7.97 3.00
C LEU A 201 -1.23 7.18 3.20
N GLN A 202 -1.54 6.76 4.42
CA GLN A 202 -2.80 6.08 4.73
C GLN A 202 -4.01 6.92 4.31
N LEU A 203 -4.02 8.20 4.68
CA LEU A 203 -5.14 9.09 4.36
C LEU A 203 -5.28 9.30 2.84
N ALA A 204 -4.16 9.46 2.13
CA ALA A 204 -4.14 9.58 0.67
C ALA A 204 -4.71 8.32 -0.01
N HIS A 205 -4.26 7.14 0.42
CA HIS A 205 -4.73 5.86 -0.12
C HIS A 205 -6.23 5.65 0.10
N LEU A 206 -6.76 6.02 1.27
CA LEU A 206 -8.20 5.98 1.55
C LEU A 206 -9.02 6.96 0.69
N ASN A 207 -8.39 7.99 0.14
CA ASN A 207 -9.02 8.94 -0.77
C ASN A 207 -8.74 8.69 -2.26
N GLY A 208 -8.09 7.56 -2.59
CA GLY A 208 -7.84 7.14 -3.96
C GLY A 208 -6.52 7.60 -4.55
N ASP A 209 -5.70 8.34 -3.79
CA ASP A 209 -4.30 8.59 -4.12
C ASP A 209 -3.45 7.44 -3.56
N GLU A 210 -3.49 6.32 -4.26
CA GLU A 210 -2.75 5.11 -3.94
C GLU A 210 -1.31 5.29 -4.46
N LEU A 211 -0.48 6.04 -3.73
CA LEU A 211 0.88 6.49 -4.10
C LEU A 211 1.96 5.42 -3.85
N LEU A 212 3.19 5.68 -4.32
CA LEU A 212 4.37 4.91 -3.88
C LEU A 212 4.71 5.29 -2.44
N LEU A 213 5.31 4.35 -1.71
CA LEU A 213 5.68 4.54 -0.30
C LEU A 213 6.82 5.56 -0.08
N TRP A 214 7.44 5.99 -1.17
CA TRP A 214 8.49 7.01 -1.23
C TRP A 214 8.09 8.22 -2.08
N ASP A 215 6.78 8.40 -2.35
CA ASP A 215 6.23 9.69 -2.76
C ASP A 215 6.10 10.58 -1.51
N ASN A 216 6.63 11.81 -1.57
CA ASN A 216 6.57 12.76 -0.46
C ASN A 216 5.98 14.09 -0.95
N TRP A 217 5.02 14.63 -0.22
CA TRP A 217 4.35 15.89 -0.59
C TRP A 217 3.88 16.65 0.66
N GLY A 218 3.43 17.89 0.46
CA GLY A 218 2.76 18.68 1.50
C GLY A 218 3.54 18.75 2.81
N ALA A 219 2.90 18.32 3.90
CA ALA A 219 3.44 18.37 5.26
C ALA A 219 4.40 17.22 5.63
N MET A 220 4.74 16.32 4.71
CA MET A 220 5.64 15.20 4.99
C MET A 220 7.08 15.71 5.21
N SER A 221 7.76 15.14 6.20
CA SER A 221 9.10 15.55 6.61
C SER A 221 9.95 14.37 7.05
N ALA A 222 11.27 14.47 6.88
CA ALA A 222 12.24 13.49 7.35
C ALA A 222 12.63 13.69 8.84
N SER A 223 12.04 14.68 9.53
CA SER A 223 12.20 14.92 10.97
C SER A 223 10.86 15.34 11.58
N LEU A 224 10.73 15.19 12.90
CA LEU A 224 9.62 15.73 13.67
C LEU A 224 9.81 17.20 14.09
N ASP A 225 11.03 17.74 14.02
CA ASP A 225 11.36 19.06 14.59
C ASP A 225 10.52 20.20 13.97
N ASP A 226 10.29 20.13 12.66
CA ASP A 226 9.52 21.11 11.89
C ASP A 226 8.15 20.57 11.44
N ALA A 227 7.73 19.44 12.00
CA ALA A 227 6.53 18.74 11.57
C ALA A 227 5.29 19.17 12.35
N ASP A 228 4.17 19.41 11.64
CA ASP A 228 2.87 19.55 12.29
C ASP A 228 2.39 18.19 12.80
N VAL A 229 2.70 17.92 14.07
CA VAL A 229 2.30 16.71 14.79
C VAL A 229 0.84 16.77 15.23
N ASP A 230 0.28 17.96 15.48
CA ASP A 230 -1.09 18.14 15.92
C ASP A 230 -2.08 17.84 14.80
N LEU A 231 -1.76 18.26 13.56
CA LEU A 231 -2.50 17.87 12.37
C LEU A 231 -2.48 16.35 12.18
N THR A 232 -1.33 15.71 12.39
CA THR A 232 -1.21 14.25 12.28
C THR A 232 -2.03 13.55 13.37
N ASP A 233 -1.96 14.04 14.61
CA ASP A 233 -2.76 13.56 15.74
C ASP A 233 -4.27 13.68 15.43
N GLN A 234 -4.71 14.77 14.80
CA GLN A 234 -6.11 14.96 14.38
C GLN A 234 -6.54 13.93 13.34
N ILE A 235 -5.83 13.82 12.21
CA ILE A 235 -6.24 12.91 11.13
C ILE A 235 -6.15 11.45 11.56
N ALA A 236 -5.17 11.08 12.41
CA ALA A 236 -5.06 9.73 12.95
C ALA A 236 -6.26 9.37 13.84
N ARG A 237 -6.68 10.28 14.75
CA ARG A 237 -7.89 10.08 15.58
C ARG A 237 -9.14 9.92 14.72
N LEU A 238 -9.31 10.76 13.70
CA LEU A 238 -10.46 10.68 12.81
C LEU A 238 -10.46 9.38 11.99
N MET A 239 -9.30 8.93 11.49
CA MET A 239 -9.19 7.65 10.78
C MET A 239 -9.52 6.45 11.69
N VAL A 240 -9.02 6.44 12.94
CA VAL A 240 -9.35 5.36 13.89
C VAL A 240 -10.83 5.39 14.27
N ALA A 241 -11.43 6.57 14.47
CA ALA A 241 -12.87 6.68 14.70
C ALA A 241 -13.69 6.21 13.49
N SER A 242 -13.28 6.60 12.28
CA SER A 242 -13.85 6.16 11.00
C SER A 242 -13.81 4.63 10.87
N ASP A 243 -12.66 4.00 11.14
CA ASP A 243 -12.53 2.53 11.08
C ASP A 243 -13.37 1.81 12.15
N ASN A 244 -13.78 2.52 13.22
CA ASN A 244 -14.72 2.03 14.24
C ASN A 244 -16.19 2.42 13.97
N GLY A 245 -16.51 2.91 12.77
CA GLY A 245 -17.88 3.16 12.32
C GLY A 245 -18.41 4.57 12.55
N ASP A 246 -17.56 5.53 12.95
CA ASP A 246 -17.97 6.93 13.05
C ASP A 246 -18.06 7.58 11.66
N GLU A 247 -19.27 7.69 11.13
CA GLU A 247 -19.55 8.32 9.83
C GLU A 247 -19.23 9.83 9.82
N THR A 248 -19.32 10.51 10.98
CA THR A 248 -18.96 11.94 11.08
C THR A 248 -17.46 12.10 10.93
N ALA A 249 -16.67 11.29 11.64
CA ALA A 249 -15.22 11.27 11.50
C ALA A 249 -14.79 10.87 10.07
N THR A 250 -15.48 9.90 9.48
CA THR A 250 -15.28 9.50 8.07
C THR A 250 -15.47 10.68 7.12
N LYS A 251 -16.53 11.46 7.31
CA LYS A 251 -16.78 12.65 6.48
C LYS A 251 -15.70 13.71 6.71
N GLU A 252 -15.41 14.03 7.96
CA GLU A 252 -14.47 15.09 8.33
C GLU A 252 -13.05 14.82 7.79
N VAL A 253 -12.54 13.61 7.98
CA VAL A 253 -11.16 13.29 7.54
C VAL A 253 -11.02 13.32 6.02
N ASN A 254 -12.07 12.90 5.29
CA ASN A 254 -12.09 12.97 3.84
C ASN A 254 -12.21 14.41 3.33
N ASP A 255 -12.94 15.27 4.04
CA ASP A 255 -13.05 16.69 3.68
C ASP A 255 -11.74 17.43 3.98
N LEU A 256 -11.05 17.11 5.07
CA LEU A 256 -9.69 17.59 5.36
C LEU A 256 -8.74 17.20 4.24
N TYR A 257 -8.74 15.94 3.81
CA TYR A 257 -7.88 15.50 2.70
C TYR A 257 -8.17 16.26 1.39
N ARG A 258 -9.42 16.67 1.12
CA ARG A 258 -9.78 17.37 -0.12
C ARG A 258 -9.53 18.87 -0.09
N THR A 259 -9.46 19.48 1.09
CA THR A 259 -9.47 20.94 1.25
C THR A 259 -8.20 21.49 1.86
N ASN A 260 -7.41 20.68 2.57
CA ASN A 260 -6.15 21.09 3.16
C ASN A 260 -4.97 20.79 2.21
N PRO A 261 -4.33 21.81 1.61
CA PRO A 261 -3.23 21.60 0.66
C PRO A 261 -1.99 20.93 1.26
N ASP A 262 -1.85 20.94 2.59
CA ASP A 262 -0.74 20.26 3.27
C ASP A 262 -0.97 18.75 3.35
N LEU A 263 -2.22 18.29 3.19
CA LEU A 263 -2.61 16.88 3.16
C LEU A 263 -2.85 16.37 1.73
N THR A 264 -3.49 17.17 0.87
CA THR A 264 -3.91 16.75 -0.46
C THR A 264 -2.71 16.51 -1.37
N PHE A 265 -2.64 15.35 -2.01
CA PHE A 265 -1.67 15.13 -3.07
C PHE A 265 -2.06 15.91 -4.34
N ALA A 266 -1.24 16.89 -4.72
CA ALA A 266 -1.50 17.82 -5.82
C ALA A 266 -0.67 17.52 -7.08
N SER A 267 -0.47 16.23 -7.40
CA SER A 267 0.26 15.78 -8.61
C SER A 267 1.73 16.20 -8.72
N ARG A 268 2.36 16.57 -7.60
CA ARG A 268 3.79 16.86 -7.53
C ARG A 268 4.38 16.18 -6.31
N SER A 269 5.47 15.45 -6.51
CA SER A 269 6.04 14.57 -5.49
C SER A 269 7.56 14.72 -5.43
N TYR A 270 8.10 14.75 -4.21
CA TYR A 270 9.53 14.59 -3.97
C TYR A 270 9.83 13.10 -3.77
N ILE A 271 10.53 12.51 -4.74
CA ILE A 271 10.74 11.07 -4.82
C ILE A 271 11.99 10.66 -4.08
N THR A 272 11.84 9.75 -3.13
CA THR A 272 12.96 9.14 -2.37
C THR A 272 13.11 7.65 -2.72
N SER A 273 13.15 7.38 -4.04
CA SER A 273 13.12 6.02 -4.59
C SER A 273 14.25 5.13 -4.04
N PRO A 274 13.95 3.87 -3.67
CA PRO A 274 14.94 2.92 -3.19
C PRO A 274 15.85 2.37 -4.31
N THR A 275 15.66 2.81 -5.56
CA THR A 275 16.43 2.37 -6.74
C THR A 275 17.86 2.91 -6.79
N GLY A 276 18.19 3.87 -5.93
CA GLY A 276 19.46 4.62 -5.99
C GLY A 276 19.45 5.77 -6.99
N ALA A 277 18.33 6.04 -7.67
CA ALA A 277 18.15 7.24 -8.46
C ALA A 277 18.21 8.50 -7.57
N PRO A 278 18.72 9.64 -8.10
CA PRO A 278 18.75 10.89 -7.34
C PRO A 278 17.36 11.32 -6.89
N PHE A 279 17.25 11.81 -5.66
CA PHE A 279 15.99 12.35 -5.16
C PHE A 279 15.66 13.66 -5.89
N ALA A 280 14.42 13.76 -6.35
CA ALA A 280 13.99 14.87 -7.19
C ALA A 280 12.50 15.15 -7.03
N TRP A 281 12.13 16.40 -7.28
CA TRP A 281 10.74 16.77 -7.53
C TRP A 281 10.34 16.34 -8.93
N ILE A 282 9.21 15.65 -9.04
CA ILE A 282 8.60 15.28 -10.32
C ILE A 282 7.12 15.67 -10.33
N GLU A 283 6.58 15.84 -11.53
CA GLU A 283 5.13 15.89 -11.77
C GLU A 283 4.61 14.45 -11.95
N VAL A 284 3.44 14.15 -11.40
CA VAL A 284 2.82 12.81 -11.32
C VAL A 284 1.42 12.78 -11.93
#